data_AF-A0AA43GU78-F1
#
_entry.id   AF-A0AA43GU78-F1
#
_cell.length_a   1.000
_cell.length_b   1.000
_cell.length_c   1.000
_cell.angle_alpha   90.00
_cell.angle_beta   90.00
_cell.angle_gamma   90.00
#
_symmetry.space_group_name_H-M   'P 1'
#
loop_
_entity.id
_entity.type
_entity.pdbx_description
1 polymer ?
#
loop_
_entity_poly.entity_id
_entity_poly.type
_entity_poly.pdbx_seq_one_letter_code
_entity_poly.pdbx_strand_id
1 'polypeptide(L)'
;MGLKIKQIWVNFLSLLPGTTLTVTTIAIAFLRFYDQQDFSILGKIAHPRTWSNRLTVAAILVAMVAFGVEWNRRNRETARLDESERTRIAEAARVENERTQARQREARRDYIAAEERNRASEERNRADRERERAVSRARIQNRWIILQIQHQLQPTGQTRAALRDFMAFLREYGE
;
A
#
# COMPACT_ATOMS: atom_id res chain seq x y z
N MET A 1 -19.51 30.90 3.89
CA MET A 1 -20.68 31.44 3.15
C MET A 1 -20.88 30.82 1.75
N GLY A 2 -19.82 30.43 1.02
CA GLY A 2 -19.92 29.91 -0.36
C GLY A 2 -20.60 28.54 -0.56
N LEU A 3 -20.72 27.71 0.49
CA LEU A 3 -21.48 26.44 0.43
C LEU A 3 -23.00 26.67 0.32
N LYS A 4 -23.53 27.72 0.97
CA LYS A 4 -24.96 28.04 0.89
C LYS A 4 -25.37 28.46 -0.52
N ILE A 5 -24.52 29.18 -1.27
CA ILE A 5 -24.83 29.66 -2.62
C ILE A 5 -24.88 28.52 -3.64
N LYS A 6 -23.95 27.55 -3.58
CA LYS A 6 -24.00 26.36 -4.45
C LYS A 6 -25.23 25.49 -4.18
N GLN A 7 -25.63 25.36 -2.91
CA GLN A 7 -26.82 24.59 -2.53
C GLN A 7 -28.12 25.30 -2.94
N ILE A 8 -28.16 26.64 -2.87
CA ILE A 8 -29.27 27.46 -3.36
C ILE A 8 -29.42 27.35 -4.89
N TRP A 9 -28.31 27.31 -5.64
CA TRP A 9 -28.34 27.12 -7.09
C TRP A 9 -28.75 25.72 -7.53
N VAL A 10 -28.35 24.68 -6.80
CA VAL A 10 -28.83 23.30 -7.03
C VAL A 10 -30.33 23.18 -6.71
N ASN A 11 -30.80 23.83 -5.64
CA ASN A 11 -32.24 23.92 -5.35
C ASN A 11 -33.01 24.67 -6.47
N PHE A 12 -32.46 25.78 -6.98
CA PHE A 12 -33.07 26.56 -8.07
C PHE A 12 -33.09 25.80 -9.42
N LEU A 13 -32.05 25.01 -9.71
CA LEU A 13 -32.01 24.13 -10.90
C LEU A 13 -32.88 22.89 -10.75
N SER A 14 -33.11 22.39 -9.53
CA SER A 14 -34.10 21.33 -9.28
C SER A 14 -35.55 21.82 -9.39
N LEU A 15 -35.76 23.14 -9.23
CA LEU A 15 -37.07 23.79 -9.40
C LEU A 15 -37.45 23.95 -10.88
N LEU A 16 -36.48 24.04 -11.80
CA LEU A 16 -36.70 24.34 -13.22
C LEU A 16 -37.38 23.23 -14.07
N PRO A 17 -37.15 21.92 -13.85
CA PRO A 17 -37.95 20.87 -14.48
C PRO A 17 -39.37 20.90 -13.95
N GLY A 18 -39.55 21.13 -12.64
CA GLY A 18 -40.85 21.15 -12.02
C GLY A 18 -41.70 22.33 -12.47
N THR A 19 -41.21 23.57 -12.34
CA THR A 19 -42.00 24.78 -12.60
C THR A 19 -42.25 25.01 -14.09
N THR A 20 -41.29 24.70 -14.96
CA THR A 20 -41.46 24.92 -16.40
C THR A 20 -42.32 23.83 -17.02
N LEU A 21 -42.13 22.57 -16.61
CA LEU A 21 -43.02 21.49 -17.01
C LEU A 21 -44.41 21.72 -16.43
N THR A 22 -44.56 22.11 -15.17
CA THR A 22 -45.90 22.42 -14.60
C THR A 22 -46.55 23.62 -15.27
N VAL A 23 -45.87 24.74 -15.50
CA VAL A 23 -46.44 25.90 -16.21
C VAL A 23 -46.81 25.52 -17.65
N THR A 24 -45.99 24.70 -18.32
CA THR A 24 -46.31 24.28 -19.69
C THR A 24 -47.41 23.23 -19.71
N THR A 25 -47.46 22.30 -18.76
CA THR A 25 -48.55 21.33 -18.56
C THR A 25 -49.85 22.04 -18.21
N ILE A 26 -49.80 23.07 -17.35
CA ILE A 26 -50.95 23.94 -17.03
C ILE A 26 -51.42 24.66 -18.30
N ALA A 27 -50.52 25.23 -19.10
CA ALA A 27 -50.87 25.88 -20.36
C ALA A 27 -51.44 24.91 -21.41
N ILE A 28 -50.88 23.70 -21.53
CA ILE A 28 -51.37 22.62 -22.38
C ILE A 28 -52.77 22.18 -21.93
N ALA A 29 -52.98 21.98 -20.63
CA ALA A 29 -54.26 21.61 -20.05
C ALA A 29 -55.31 22.71 -20.26
N PHE A 30 -54.95 23.97 -20.04
CA PHE A 30 -55.84 25.13 -20.23
C PHE A 30 -56.30 25.26 -21.69
N LEU A 31 -55.40 25.03 -22.65
CA LEU A 31 -55.71 25.11 -24.09
C LEU A 31 -56.33 23.83 -24.67
N ARG A 32 -56.22 22.69 -23.97
CA ARG A 32 -56.79 21.41 -24.40
C ARG A 32 -58.20 21.19 -23.84
N PHE A 33 -58.49 21.74 -22.67
CA PHE A 33 -59.76 21.53 -21.96
C PHE A 33 -60.82 22.61 -22.26
N TYR A 34 -60.41 23.82 -22.66
CA TYR A 34 -61.34 24.85 -23.14
C TYR A 34 -61.60 24.70 -24.65
N ASP A 35 -62.88 24.63 -25.04
CA ASP A 35 -63.28 24.44 -26.44
C ASP A 35 -63.28 25.77 -27.22
N GLN A 36 -63.25 25.70 -28.55
CA GLN A 36 -63.14 26.87 -29.43
C GLN A 36 -64.29 27.89 -29.23
N GLN A 37 -65.42 27.45 -28.67
CA GLN A 37 -66.59 28.27 -28.37
C GLN A 37 -66.39 29.22 -27.18
N ASP A 38 -65.64 28.81 -26.14
CA ASP A 38 -65.40 29.63 -24.94
C ASP A 38 -64.48 30.83 -25.22
N PHE A 39 -63.62 30.71 -26.23
CA PHE A 39 -62.74 31.78 -26.68
C PHE A 39 -63.40 32.73 -27.69
N SER A 40 -64.62 32.43 -28.17
CA SER A 40 -65.36 33.32 -29.08
C SER A 40 -65.76 34.63 -28.39
N ILE A 41 -66.01 34.60 -27.06
CA ILE A 41 -66.33 35.78 -26.23
C ILE A 41 -65.13 36.72 -26.11
N LEU A 42 -63.90 36.18 -26.15
CA LEU A 42 -62.67 36.97 -26.08
C LEU A 42 -62.08 37.34 -27.44
N GLY A 43 -62.54 36.76 -28.55
CA GLY A 43 -62.20 37.15 -29.94
C GLY A 43 -60.71 37.15 -30.32
N LYS A 44 -59.81 36.72 -29.43
CA LYS A 44 -58.38 37.03 -29.51
C LYS A 44 -57.47 35.85 -29.88
N ILE A 45 -57.94 34.60 -29.79
CA ILE A 45 -57.10 33.41 -30.02
C ILE A 45 -57.69 32.53 -31.13
N ALA A 46 -57.06 32.55 -32.30
CA ALA A 46 -57.40 31.66 -33.41
C ALA A 46 -56.73 30.28 -33.22
N HIS A 47 -57.50 29.20 -33.37
CA HIS A 47 -57.04 27.79 -33.39
C HIS A 47 -56.35 27.28 -32.10
N PRO A 48 -57.09 27.12 -30.98
CA PRO A 48 -56.55 26.74 -29.67
C PRO A 48 -55.84 25.37 -29.66
N ARG A 49 -56.31 24.39 -30.45
CA ARG A 49 -55.66 23.07 -30.59
C ARG A 49 -54.25 23.17 -31.19
N THR A 50 -54.06 24.02 -32.20
CA THR A 50 -52.75 24.21 -32.85
C THR A 50 -51.74 24.85 -31.89
N TRP A 51 -52.21 25.79 -31.05
CA TRP A 51 -51.39 26.39 -30.00
C TRP A 51 -51.01 25.40 -28.91
N SER A 52 -51.93 24.53 -28.46
CA SER A 52 -51.64 23.48 -27.48
C SER A 52 -50.57 22.49 -27.97
N ASN A 53 -50.65 22.07 -29.24
CA ASN A 53 -49.63 21.19 -29.83
C ASN A 53 -48.25 21.88 -29.89
N ARG A 54 -48.21 23.16 -30.28
CA ARG A 54 -46.96 23.95 -30.29
C ARG A 54 -46.34 24.09 -28.91
N LEU A 55 -47.16 24.32 -27.87
CA LEU A 55 -46.68 24.41 -26.50
C LEU A 55 -46.21 23.06 -25.95
N THR A 56 -46.87 21.95 -26.33
CA THR A 56 -46.39 20.60 -25.98
C THR A 56 -45.00 20.33 -26.55
N VAL A 57 -44.78 20.65 -27.82
CA VAL A 57 -43.46 20.51 -28.45
C VAL A 57 -42.43 21.42 -27.77
N ALA A 58 -42.79 22.66 -27.47
CA ALA A 58 -41.91 23.57 -26.73
C ALA A 58 -41.56 23.01 -25.33
N ALA A 59 -42.52 22.42 -24.61
CA ALA A 59 -42.30 21.77 -23.31
C ALA A 59 -41.24 20.67 -23.40
N ILE A 60 -41.38 19.80 -24.41
CA ILE A 60 -40.48 18.67 -24.65
C ILE A 60 -39.07 19.18 -25.00
N LEU A 61 -38.96 20.19 -25.85
CA LEU A 61 -37.67 20.79 -26.20
C LEU A 61 -36.98 21.41 -24.98
N VAL A 62 -37.70 22.14 -24.14
CA VAL A 62 -37.17 22.69 -22.89
C VAL A 62 -36.73 21.58 -21.94
N ALA A 63 -37.51 20.50 -21.82
CA ALA A 63 -37.15 19.35 -21.00
C ALA A 63 -35.87 18.66 -21.51
N MET A 64 -35.71 18.50 -22.83
CA MET A 64 -34.49 17.94 -23.43
C MET A 64 -33.26 18.81 -23.19
N VAL A 65 -33.39 20.13 -23.34
CA VAL A 65 -32.29 21.07 -23.05
C VAL A 65 -31.92 21.04 -21.57
N ALA A 66 -32.92 21.08 -20.68
CA ALA A 66 -32.69 21.00 -19.24
C ALA A 66 -32.00 19.69 -18.83
N PHE A 67 -32.46 18.56 -19.40
CA PHE A 67 -31.83 17.26 -19.19
C PHE A 67 -30.39 17.23 -19.70
N GLY A 68 -30.12 17.78 -20.89
CA GLY A 68 -28.76 17.84 -21.45
C GLY A 68 -27.79 18.68 -20.62
N VAL A 69 -28.24 19.83 -20.11
CA VAL A 69 -27.43 20.69 -19.22
C VAL A 69 -27.11 19.98 -17.91
N GLU A 70 -28.11 19.35 -17.29
CA GLU A 70 -27.94 18.64 -16.03
C GLU A 70 -27.07 17.38 -16.21
N TRP A 71 -27.23 16.65 -17.31
CA TRP A 71 -26.36 15.53 -17.67
C TRP A 71 -24.91 15.96 -17.83
N ASN A 72 -24.65 17.05 -18.57
CA ASN A 72 -23.29 17.58 -18.74
C ASN A 72 -22.68 18.05 -17.42
N ARG A 73 -23.47 18.70 -16.55
CA ARG A 73 -23.03 19.10 -15.21
C ARG A 73 -22.64 17.88 -14.38
N ARG A 74 -23.52 16.87 -14.32
CA ARG A 74 -23.30 15.66 -13.53
C ARG A 74 -22.12 14.84 -14.05
N ASN A 75 -21.94 14.77 -15.37
CA ASN A 75 -20.80 14.09 -15.99
C ASN A 75 -19.45 14.74 -15.63
N ARG A 76 -19.41 16.08 -15.53
CA ARG A 76 -18.21 16.80 -15.06
C ARG A 76 -17.93 16.55 -13.58
N GLU A 77 -18.97 16.44 -12.75
CA GLU A 77 -18.83 16.14 -11.32
C GLU A 77 -18.33 14.71 -11.09
N THR A 78 -18.87 13.72 -11.83
CA THR A 78 -18.39 12.33 -11.77
C THR A 78 -16.95 12.20 -12.25
N ALA A 79 -16.57 12.91 -13.32
CA ALA A 79 -15.18 12.91 -13.81
C ALA A 79 -14.19 13.43 -12.76
N ARG A 80 -14.55 14.49 -12.03
CA ARG A 80 -13.72 15.03 -10.94
C ARG A 80 -13.60 14.07 -9.75
N LEU A 81 -14.68 13.36 -9.43
CA LEU A 81 -14.67 12.37 -8.35
C LEU A 81 -13.76 11.19 -8.71
N ASP A 82 -13.88 10.66 -9.93
CA ASP A 82 -13.04 9.57 -10.42
C ASP A 82 -11.55 9.97 -10.44
N GLU A 83 -11.23 11.19 -10.88
CA GLU A 83 -9.86 11.71 -10.83
C GLU A 83 -9.33 11.84 -9.38
N SER A 84 -10.17 12.32 -8.47
CA SER A 84 -9.82 12.42 -7.04
C SER A 84 -9.62 11.04 -6.38
N GLU A 85 -10.36 10.03 -6.83
CA GLU A 85 -10.24 8.68 -6.32
C GLU A 85 -8.97 8.01 -6.87
N ARG A 86 -8.72 8.14 -8.19
CA ARG A 86 -7.49 7.65 -8.83
C ARG A 86 -6.23 8.26 -8.22
N THR A 87 -6.25 9.56 -7.93
CA THR A 87 -5.10 10.23 -7.28
C THR A 87 -4.87 9.68 -5.88
N ARG A 88 -5.92 9.47 -5.08
CA ARG A 88 -5.81 8.84 -3.74
C ARG A 88 -5.27 7.41 -3.82
N ILE A 89 -5.76 6.62 -4.76
CA ILE A 89 -5.29 5.23 -4.97
C ILE A 89 -3.83 5.23 -5.39
N ALA A 90 -3.44 6.11 -6.33
CA ALA A 90 -2.06 6.22 -6.80
C ALA A 90 -1.11 6.67 -5.68
N GLU A 91 -1.53 7.63 -4.85
CA GLU A 91 -0.75 8.10 -3.70
C GLU A 91 -0.61 7.00 -2.64
N ALA A 92 -1.70 6.30 -2.30
CA ALA A 92 -1.66 5.17 -1.38
C ALA A 92 -0.72 4.06 -1.87
N ALA A 93 -0.79 3.72 -3.16
CA ALA A 93 0.09 2.73 -3.78
C ALA A 93 1.57 3.17 -3.76
N ARG A 94 1.86 4.46 -3.94
CA ARG A 94 3.23 4.99 -3.82
C ARG A 94 3.77 4.85 -2.40
N VAL A 95 2.99 5.25 -1.40
CA VAL A 95 3.39 5.13 0.02
C VAL A 95 3.60 3.67 0.41
N GLU A 96 2.76 2.76 -0.07
CA GLU A 96 2.92 1.32 0.18
C GLU A 96 4.18 0.74 -0.47
N ASN A 97 4.46 1.13 -1.72
CA ASN A 97 5.68 0.75 -2.42
C ASN A 97 6.94 1.27 -1.71
N GLU A 98 6.94 2.53 -1.24
CA GLU A 98 8.04 3.10 -0.47
C GLU A 98 8.28 2.34 0.84
N ARG A 99 7.21 2.01 1.57
CA ARG A 99 7.29 1.19 2.79
C ARG A 99 7.87 -0.19 2.51
N THR A 100 7.44 -0.81 1.41
CA THR A 100 7.93 -2.14 1.01
C THR A 100 9.41 -2.09 0.63
N GLN A 101 9.83 -1.08 -0.12
CA GLN A 101 11.24 -0.87 -0.45
C GLN A 101 12.09 -0.59 0.80
N ALA A 102 11.60 0.22 1.73
CA ALA A 102 12.29 0.50 2.99
C ALA A 102 12.52 -0.80 3.79
N ARG A 103 11.47 -1.62 3.95
CA ARG A 103 11.57 -2.94 4.59
C ARG A 103 12.57 -3.87 3.89
N GLN A 104 12.58 -3.89 2.55
CA GLN A 104 13.54 -4.72 1.80
C GLN A 104 14.99 -4.25 2.01
N ARG A 105 15.22 -2.94 2.05
CA ARG A 105 16.57 -2.39 2.31
C ARG A 105 17.04 -2.73 3.72
N GLU A 106 16.15 -2.64 4.70
CA GLU A 106 16.43 -3.01 6.09
C GLU A 106 16.74 -4.50 6.20
N ALA A 107 15.88 -5.37 5.67
CA ALA A 107 16.10 -6.82 5.65
C ALA A 107 17.42 -7.19 4.95
N ARG A 108 17.79 -6.48 3.88
CA ARG A 108 19.07 -6.71 3.19
C ARG A 108 20.26 -6.29 4.05
N ARG A 109 20.16 -5.20 4.81
CA ARG A 109 21.21 -4.78 5.76
C ARG A 109 21.35 -5.78 6.90
N ASP A 110 20.24 -6.22 7.46
CA ASP A 110 20.24 -7.23 8.54
C ASP A 110 20.84 -8.54 8.07
N TYR A 111 20.52 -8.97 6.85
CA TYR A 111 21.13 -10.16 6.25
C TYR A 111 22.65 -10.02 6.13
N ILE A 112 23.15 -8.88 5.65
CA ILE A 112 24.60 -8.63 5.53
C ILE A 112 25.26 -8.60 6.92
N ALA A 113 24.65 -7.93 7.90
CA ALA A 113 25.17 -7.86 9.25
C ALA A 113 25.19 -9.22 9.96
N ALA A 114 24.17 -10.06 9.72
CA ALA A 114 24.12 -11.42 10.24
C ALA A 114 25.20 -12.30 9.61
N GLU A 115 25.40 -12.17 8.31
CA GLU A 115 26.45 -12.88 7.56
C GLU A 115 27.85 -12.51 8.06
N GLU A 116 28.12 -11.22 8.28
CA GLU A 116 29.40 -10.76 8.86
C GLU A 116 29.62 -11.30 10.28
N ARG A 117 28.57 -11.31 11.12
CA ARG A 117 28.64 -11.90 12.47
C ARG A 117 28.95 -13.39 12.42
N ASN A 118 28.34 -14.13 11.50
CA ASN A 118 28.60 -15.56 11.36
C ASN A 118 30.04 -15.82 10.95
N ARG A 119 30.59 -15.08 9.98
CA ARG A 119 31.99 -15.19 9.58
C ARG A 119 32.94 -14.89 10.73
N ALA A 120 32.70 -13.81 11.47
CA ALA A 120 33.50 -13.46 12.64
C ALA A 120 33.42 -14.54 13.73
N SER A 121 32.25 -15.15 13.93
CA SER A 121 32.09 -16.26 14.89
C SER A 121 32.83 -17.51 14.43
N GLU A 122 32.80 -17.83 13.14
CA GLU A 122 33.55 -18.96 12.60
C GLU A 122 35.06 -18.77 12.75
N GLU A 123 35.56 -17.57 12.47
CA GLU A 123 36.97 -17.25 12.61
C GLU A 123 37.43 -17.36 14.07
N ARG A 124 36.64 -16.84 15.02
CA ARG A 124 36.90 -17.03 16.45
C ARG A 124 36.93 -18.50 16.84
N ASN A 125 35.95 -19.28 16.39
CA ASN A 125 35.90 -20.72 16.67
C ASN A 125 37.12 -21.46 16.10
N ARG A 126 37.61 -21.06 14.92
CA ARG A 126 38.85 -21.64 14.35
C ARG A 126 40.06 -21.27 15.20
N ALA A 127 40.20 -20.00 15.57
CA ALA A 127 41.29 -19.52 16.42
C ALA A 127 41.29 -20.21 17.79
N ASP A 128 40.13 -20.42 18.40
CA ASP A 128 40.01 -21.10 19.69
C ASP A 128 40.40 -22.57 19.59
N ARG A 129 39.98 -23.28 18.53
CA ARG A 129 40.46 -24.66 18.28
C ARG A 129 41.96 -24.73 18.08
N GLU A 130 42.56 -23.77 17.38
CA GLU A 130 44.02 -23.71 17.20
C GLU A 130 44.75 -23.45 18.51
N ARG A 131 44.21 -22.56 19.36
CA ARG A 131 44.71 -22.31 20.71
C ARG A 131 44.63 -23.57 21.58
N GLU A 132 43.51 -24.28 21.56
CA GLU A 132 43.36 -25.54 22.30
C GLU A 132 44.38 -26.58 21.85
N ARG A 133 44.58 -26.74 20.53
CA ARG A 133 45.62 -27.62 19.98
C ARG A 133 47.02 -27.19 20.43
N ALA A 134 47.32 -25.89 20.40
CA ALA A 134 48.61 -25.37 20.85
C ALA A 134 48.84 -25.60 22.35
N VAL A 135 47.82 -25.36 23.18
CA VAL A 135 47.86 -25.62 24.63
C VAL A 135 48.06 -27.11 24.91
N SER A 136 47.35 -27.98 24.18
CA SER A 136 47.51 -29.43 24.30
C SER A 136 48.93 -29.87 23.97
N ARG A 137 49.48 -29.40 22.83
CA ARG A 137 50.88 -29.67 22.44
C ARG A 137 51.88 -29.16 23.47
N ALA A 138 51.71 -27.93 23.95
CA ALA A 138 52.59 -27.34 24.96
C ALA A 138 52.53 -28.13 26.29
N ARG A 139 51.35 -28.61 26.70
CA ARG A 139 51.20 -29.45 27.89
C ARG A 139 51.94 -30.77 27.76
N ILE A 140 51.88 -31.42 26.59
CA ILE A 140 52.62 -32.65 26.29
C ILE A 140 54.14 -32.40 26.34
N GLN A 141 54.60 -31.34 25.67
CA GLN A 141 56.02 -30.97 25.64
C GLN A 141 56.55 -30.65 27.04
N ASN A 142 55.84 -29.82 27.81
CA ASN A 142 56.24 -29.47 29.17
C ASN A 142 56.33 -30.71 30.07
N ARG A 143 55.38 -31.65 29.95
CA ARG A 143 55.42 -32.90 30.71
C ARG A 143 56.62 -33.77 30.35
N TRP A 144 56.96 -33.86 29.07
CA TRP A 144 58.15 -34.57 28.61
C TRP A 144 59.44 -33.94 29.17
N ILE A 145 59.59 -32.62 29.05
CA ILE A 145 60.75 -31.87 29.55
C ILE A 145 60.94 -32.12 31.05
N ILE A 146 59.86 -32.03 31.84
CA ILE A 146 59.93 -32.27 33.29
C ILE A 146 60.39 -33.71 33.60
N LEU A 147 59.83 -34.72 32.94
CA LEU A 147 60.21 -36.12 33.15
C LEU A 147 61.68 -36.38 32.76
N GLN A 148 62.15 -35.77 31.67
CA GLN A 148 63.54 -35.88 31.24
C GLN A 148 64.49 -35.24 32.26
N ILE A 149 64.19 -34.01 32.72
CA ILE A 149 64.98 -33.31 33.74
C ILE A 149 65.04 -34.14 35.02
N GLN A 150 63.90 -34.69 35.48
CA GLN A 150 63.86 -35.58 36.65
C GLN A 150 64.74 -36.82 36.47
N HIS A 151 64.71 -37.45 35.28
CA HIS A 151 65.54 -38.62 35.01
C HIS A 151 67.04 -38.28 34.99
N GLN A 152 67.42 -37.11 34.46
CA GLN A 152 68.82 -36.65 34.44
C GLN A 152 69.34 -36.29 35.84
N LEU A 153 68.51 -35.67 36.68
CA LEU A 153 68.86 -35.35 38.07
C LEU A 153 68.89 -36.60 38.96
N GLN A 154 67.98 -37.54 38.74
CA GLN A 154 67.81 -38.74 39.55
C GLN A 154 67.45 -39.95 38.66
N PRO A 155 68.45 -40.71 38.18
CA PRO A 155 68.22 -41.90 37.37
C PRO A 155 67.78 -43.07 38.25
N THR A 156 66.48 -43.14 38.55
CA THR A 156 65.87 -44.23 39.32
C THR A 156 65.04 -45.15 38.41
N GLY A 157 64.74 -46.36 38.90
CA GLY A 157 63.86 -47.29 38.19
C GLY A 157 62.45 -46.72 37.97
N GLN A 158 61.96 -45.89 38.90
CA GLN A 158 60.66 -45.22 38.81
C GLN A 158 60.63 -44.14 37.71
N THR A 159 61.64 -43.25 37.62
CA THR A 159 61.67 -42.23 36.55
C THR A 159 61.82 -42.87 35.18
N ARG A 160 62.57 -43.98 35.07
CA ARG A 160 62.69 -44.77 33.83
C ARG A 160 61.39 -45.48 33.45
N ALA A 161 60.62 -46.00 34.40
CA ALA A 161 59.31 -46.60 34.14
C ALA A 161 58.32 -45.53 33.65
N ALA A 162 58.23 -44.40 34.34
CA ALA A 162 57.33 -43.29 33.98
C ALA A 162 57.63 -42.70 32.58
N LEU A 163 58.90 -42.61 32.18
CA LEU A 163 59.28 -42.16 30.83
C LEU A 163 58.84 -43.16 29.76
N ARG A 164 58.92 -44.46 30.06
CA ARG A 164 58.52 -45.55 29.15
C ARG A 164 57.01 -45.58 28.97
N ASP A 165 56.26 -45.42 30.07
CA ASP A 165 54.81 -45.35 30.06
C ASP A 165 54.32 -44.12 29.29
N PHE A 166 54.99 -42.97 29.46
CA PHE A 166 54.67 -41.76 28.70
C PHE A 166 54.96 -41.91 27.20
N MET A 167 56.05 -42.57 26.82
CA MET A 167 56.32 -42.89 25.41
C MET A 167 55.30 -43.87 24.82
N ALA A 168 54.83 -44.85 25.61
CA ALA A 168 53.76 -45.74 25.19
C ALA A 168 52.44 -44.97 24.99
N PHE A 169 52.10 -44.06 25.91
CA PHE A 169 50.95 -43.17 25.78
C PHE A 169 51.00 -42.32 24.50
N LEU A 170 52.15 -41.71 24.18
CA LEU A 170 52.29 -40.94 22.94
C LEU A 170 52.21 -41.81 21.68
N ARG A 171 52.55 -43.09 21.75
CA ARG A 171 52.42 -44.01 20.61
C ARG A 171 50.96 -44.42 20.37
N GLU A 172 50.15 -44.46 21.42
CA GLU A 172 48.74 -44.86 21.36
C GLU A 172 47.80 -43.67 21.10
N TYR A 173 48.16 -42.47 21.58
CA TYR A 173 47.32 -41.26 21.52
C TYR A 173 47.99 -40.06 20.81
N GLY A 174 49.06 -40.30 20.04
CA GLY A 174 49.87 -39.25 19.40
C GLY A 174 49.31 -38.63 18.11
N GLU A 175 48.16 -39.13 17.61
CA GLU A 175 47.40 -38.56 16.47
C GLU A 175 46.23 -37.71 16.97
#